data_AF-A0AAU2PAM3-F1
#
_entry.id   AF-A0AAU2PAM3-F1
#
_cell.length_a   1.000
_cell.length_b   1.000
_cell.length_c   1.000
_cell.angle_alpha   90.00
_cell.angle_beta   90.00
_cell.angle_gamma   90.00
#
_symmetry.space_group_name_H-M   'P 1'
#
loop_
_entity.id
_entity.type
_entity.pdbx_description
1 polymer ?
#
loop_
_entity_poly.entity_id
_entity_poly.type
_entity_poly.pdbx_seq_one_letter_code
_entity_poly.pdbx_strand_id
1 'polypeptide(L)' 'MADIPPNLDWVRAAPDDATGPGPWIELAFGENDLVYIRETGNPTNIVTTTQKKWDAFVLGVQAGEFDHFVEGLEDEKS' A
#
# COMPACT_ATOMS: atom_id res chain seq x y z
N MET A 1 6.35 -8.43 16.61
CA MET A 1 6.42 -8.20 15.16
C MET A 1 5.99 -9.48 14.48
N ALA A 2 5.13 -9.42 13.45
CA ALA A 2 4.84 -10.60 12.66
C ALA A 2 6.14 -11.12 12.04
N ASP A 3 6.30 -12.43 11.97
CA ASP A 3 7.44 -13.03 11.29
C ASP A 3 7.28 -12.77 9.78
N ILE A 4 8.21 -12.02 9.20
CA ILE A 4 8.14 -11.60 7.78
C ILE A 4 8.97 -12.58 6.96
N PRO A 5 8.37 -13.27 5.97
CA PRO A 5 9.12 -14.18 5.11
C PRO A 5 10.24 -13.44 4.37
N PRO A 6 11.45 -14.01 4.29
CA PRO A 6 12.62 -13.34 3.70
C PRO A 6 12.56 -13.21 2.17
N ASN A 7 11.67 -13.96 1.51
CA ASN A 7 11.63 -14.15 0.05
C ASN A 7 10.28 -13.74 -0.56
N LEU A 8 9.70 -12.64 -0.06
CA LEU A 8 8.50 -12.04 -0.61
C LEU A 8 8.77 -11.39 -1.99
N ASP A 9 7.86 -11.60 -2.93
CA ASP A 9 7.85 -10.90 -4.22
C ASP A 9 7.11 -9.57 -4.09
N TRP A 10 7.85 -8.47 -4.08
CA TRP A 10 7.33 -7.14 -3.85
C TRP A 10 6.96 -6.46 -5.16
N VAL A 11 5.68 -6.13 -5.31
CA VAL A 11 5.16 -5.37 -6.45
C VAL A 11 4.98 -3.91 -6.03
N ARG A 12 5.71 -3.02 -6.71
CA ARG A 12 5.64 -1.58 -6.49
C ARG A 12 4.43 -0.99 -7.21
N ALA A 13 3.55 -0.33 -6.46
CA ALA A 13 2.42 0.43 -6.99
C ALA A 13 2.86 1.86 -7.35
N ALA A 14 3.45 2.01 -8.53
CA ALA A 14 3.87 3.29 -9.10
C ALA A 14 3.67 3.29 -10.63
N PRO A 15 3.61 4.46 -11.29
CA PRO A 15 3.71 4.54 -12.75
C PRO A 15 4.98 3.85 -13.27
N ASP A 16 4.91 3.25 -14.46
CA ASP A 16 6.01 2.46 -15.04
C ASP A 16 7.31 3.28 -15.23
N ASP A 17 7.19 4.58 -15.48
CA ASP A 17 8.30 5.51 -15.67
C ASP A 17 8.75 6.23 -14.39
N ALA A 18 8.11 5.94 -13.24
CA ALA A 18 8.39 6.62 -11.99
C ALA A 18 9.74 6.21 -11.36
N THR A 19 10.67 7.15 -11.32
CA THR A 19 11.96 7.02 -10.62
C THR A 19 11.90 7.50 -9.17
N GLY A 20 12.83 7.02 -8.33
CA GLY A 20 12.98 7.48 -6.93
C GLY A 20 11.97 6.87 -5.95
N PRO A 21 12.08 7.21 -4.64
CA PRO A 21 11.30 6.55 -3.59
C PRO A 21 9.81 6.92 -3.62
N GLY A 22 9.46 8.14 -4.05
CA GLY A 22 8.09 8.71 -4.15
C GLY A 22 7.12 8.35 -3.00
N PRO A 23 5.82 8.64 -3.14
CA PRO A 23 4.80 8.20 -2.19
C PRO A 23 4.33 6.76 -2.51
N TRP A 24 5.24 5.90 -2.96
CA TRP A 24 4.89 4.61 -3.53
C TRP A 24 4.80 3.55 -2.44
N ILE A 25 3.77 2.72 -2.51
CA ILE A 25 3.67 1.51 -1.69
C ILE A 25 4.14 0.29 -2.48
N GLU A 26 4.66 -0.70 -1.78
CA GLU A 26 4.96 -2.02 -2.31
C GLU A 26 4.12 -3.06 -1.58
N LEU A 27 3.65 -4.06 -2.32
CA LEU A 27 2.81 -5.14 -1.79
C LEU A 27 3.42 -6.50 -2.11
N ALA A 28 3.29 -7.44 -1.19
CA ALA A 28 3.62 -8.84 -1.42
C ALA A 28 2.55 -9.76 -0.85
N PHE A 29 2.20 -10.78 -1.61
CA PHE A 29 1.33 -11.87 -1.14
C PHE A 29 2.22 -13.00 -0.62
N GLY A 30 1.97 -13.42 0.62
CA GLY A 30 2.69 -14.53 1.23
C GLY A 30 1.77 -15.68 1.60
N GLU A 31 2.30 -16.60 2.39
CA GLU A 31 1.57 -17.78 2.85
C GLU A 31 0.45 -17.42 3.84
N ASN A 32 -0.49 -18.35 4.04
CA ASN A 32 -1.60 -18.22 5.00
C ASN A 32 -2.50 -16.99 4.76
N ASP A 33 -2.73 -16.67 3.48
CA ASP A 33 -3.55 -15.53 3.04
C ASP A 33 -3.08 -14.19 3.65
N LEU A 34 -1.77 -14.02 3.86
CA LEU A 34 -1.20 -12.78 4.36
C LEU A 34 -0.79 -11.85 3.22
N VAL A 35 -1.07 -10.57 3.41
CA VAL A 35 -0.65 -9.48 2.52
C VAL A 35 0.26 -8.54 3.31
N TYR A 36 1.43 -8.29 2.76
CA TYR A 36 2.45 -7.42 3.34
C TYR A 36 2.49 -6.12 2.55
N ILE A 37 2.49 -4.99 3.26
CA ILE A 37 2.44 -3.66 2.67
C ILE A 37 3.56 -2.84 3.31
N ARG A 38 4.34 -2.13 2.49
CA ARG A 38 5.38 -1.20 2.97
C ARG A 38 5.48 0.02 2.07
N GLU A 39 6.09 1.07 2.58
CA GLU A 39 6.46 2.24 1.77
C GLU A 39 7.80 1.97 1.06
N THR A 40 7.92 2.35 -0.20
CA THR A 40 9.18 2.22 -0.98
C THR A 40 10.32 3.00 -0.31
N GLY A 41 10.02 4.17 0.27
CA GLY A 41 10.99 4.99 1.00
C GLY A 41 11.37 4.46 2.39
N ASN A 42 10.60 3.52 2.97
CA ASN A 42 10.82 2.96 4.29
C ASN A 42 10.53 1.45 4.34
N PRO A 43 11.38 0.62 3.72
CA PRO A 43 11.09 -0.79 3.48
C PRO A 43 11.11 -1.67 4.74
N THR A 44 11.54 -1.13 5.89
CA THR A 44 11.58 -1.85 7.17
C THR A 44 10.28 -1.71 7.97
N ASN A 45 9.42 -0.75 7.62
CA ASN A 45 8.13 -0.57 8.25
C ASN A 45 7.05 -1.33 7.46
N ILE A 46 6.80 -2.58 7.88
CA ILE A 46 5.89 -3.49 7.19
C ILE A 46 4.59 -3.63 7.99
N VAL A 47 3.48 -3.34 7.33
CA VAL A 47 2.13 -3.63 7.81
C VAL A 47 1.69 -4.98 7.23
N THR A 48 1.11 -5.83 8.06
CA THR A 48 0.58 -7.13 7.64
C THR A 48 -0.93 -7.15 7.83
N THR A 49 -1.64 -7.57 6.79
CA THR A 49 -3.09 -7.80 6.82
C THR A 49 -3.40 -9.18 6.22
N THR A 50 -4.68 -9.54 6.16
CA THR A 50 -5.12 -10.76 5.47
C THR A 50 -5.65 -10.41 4.09
N GLN A 51 -5.62 -11.38 3.17
CA GLN A 51 -6.15 -11.22 1.81
C GLN A 51 -7.62 -10.77 1.84
N LYS A 52 -8.44 -11.39 2.69
CA LYS A 52 -9.85 -10.97 2.87
C LYS A 52 -10.01 -9.49 3.25
N LYS A 53 -9.16 -8.97 4.14
CA LYS A 53 -9.21 -7.56 4.55
C LYS A 53 -8.67 -6.65 3.45
N TRP A 54 -7.64 -7.10 2.73
CA TRP A 54 -7.10 -6.40 1.58
C TRP A 54 -8.14 -6.27 0.46
N ASP A 55 -8.83 -7.35 0.11
CA ASP A 55 -9.86 -7.34 -0.93
C ASP A 55 -11.01 -6.39 -0.57
N ALA A 56 -11.46 -6.40 0.69
CA ALA A 56 -12.47 -5.46 1.18
C ALA A 56 -11.99 -4.00 1.12
N PHE A 57 -10.73 -3.75 1.46
CA PHE A 57 -10.12 -2.42 1.34
C PHE A 57 -10.08 -1.94 -0.12
N VAL A 58 -9.64 -2.79 -1.05
CA VAL A 58 -9.62 -2.48 -2.50
C VAL A 58 -11.03 -2.16 -3.01
N LEU A 59 -12.04 -2.92 -2.60
CA LEU A 59 -13.44 -2.65 -2.98
C LEU A 59 -13.92 -1.29 -2.44
N GLY A 60 -13.57 -0.93 -1.21
CA GLY A 60 -13.88 0.39 -0.64
C GLY A 60 -13.22 1.52 -1.42
N VAL A 61 -11.94 1.38 -1.77
CA VAL A 61 -11.21 2.34 -2.62
C VAL A 61 -11.89 2.49 -3.99
N GLN A 62 -12.23 1.39 -4.65
CA GLN A 62 -12.90 1.41 -5.95
C GLN A 62 -14.32 2.01 -5.89
N ALA A 63 -14.99 1.92 -4.74
CA ALA A 63 -16.30 2.52 -4.53
C ALA A 63 -16.24 4.03 -4.25
N GLY A 64 -15.03 4.64 -4.20
CA GLY A 64 -14.85 6.04 -3.85
C GLY A 64 -15.08 6.32 -2.36
N GLU A 65 -15.02 5.29 -1.49
CA GLU A 65 -15.26 5.45 -0.05
C GLU A 65 -14.27 6.45 0.58
N PHE A 66 -13.10 6.65 -0.03
CA PHE A 66 -12.02 7.49 0.49
C PHE A 66 -11.87 8.85 -0.22
N ASP A 67 -12.70 9.16 -1.21
CA ASP A 67 -12.56 10.40 -2.00
C ASP A 67 -12.76 11.66 -1.15
N HIS A 68 -13.55 11.55 -0.07
CA HIS A 68 -13.78 12.63 0.89
C HIS A 68 -12.57 12.97 1.76
N PHE A 69 -11.52 12.14 1.79
CA PHE A 69 -10.28 12.44 2.52
C PHE A 69 -9.34 13.38 1.74
N VAL A 70 -9.65 13.68 0.48
CA VAL A 70 -8.86 14.59 -0.38
C VAL A 70 -9.42 16.01 -0.37
N GLU A 71 -10.70 16.20 -0.02
CA GLU A 71 -11.32 17.52 0.16
C GLU A 71 -10.62 18.29 1.30
N GLY A 72 -9.77 19.25 0.92
CA GLY A 72 -9.05 20.15 1.84
C GLY A 72 -7.55 20.29 1.61
N LEU A 73 -6.93 19.50 0.71
CA LEU A 73 -5.50 19.63 0.37
C LEU A 73 -5.20 20.69 -0.71
N GLU A 74 -6.24 21.29 -1.31
CA GLU A 74 -6.11 22.28 -2.39
C GLU A 74 -5.96 23.73 -1.87
N ASP A 75 -6.31 24.01 -0.61
CA ASP A 75 -6.31 25.38 -0.05
C ASP A 75 -4.96 25.83 0.56
N GLU A 76 -3.95 24.96 0.64
CA GLU A 76 -2.64 25.27 1.27
C GLU A 76 -1.56 25.73 0.27
N LYS A 77 -1.98 26.41 -0.81
CA LYS A 77 -1.09 27.09 -1.78
C LYS A 77 -1.57 28.51 -2.15
N SER A 78 -1.99 29.31 -1.17
CA SER A 78 -2.22 30.74 -1.37
C SER A 78 -1.21 31.64 -0.66
#